data_AF-A0A519TCB9-F1
#
_entry.id   AF-A0A519TCB9-F1
#
_cell.length_a   1.000
_cell.length_b   1.000
_cell.length_c   1.000
_cell.angle_alpha   90.00
_cell.angle_beta   90.00
_cell.angle_gamma   90.00
#
_symmetry.space_group_name_H-M   'P 1'
#
loop_
_entity.id
_entity.type
_entity.pdbx_description
1 polymer ?
#
loop_
_entity_poly.entity_id
_entity_poly.type
_entity_poly.pdbx_seq_one_letter_code
_entity_poly.pdbx_strand_id
1 'polypeptide(L)'
;MLPDWINQRLQLFADPRFRFEAEPHHYFLGERQLTSFSTWIKDYKQGFDREAQAPRTAAKRGLTVQQVLAEWDRSQWVGTKTHEFIEAYYQAPATAVCEPDKEVQLRCQKFLGLHTGRLAEFVPVAQELRIFDESTRLCGTLDFLGWHLPTQQLYVLDWKTNKAISSDRDPIWRMMRGPFSDLADHEHNVYSLQISLYRILLE
;
A
#
# COMPACT_ATOMS: atom_id res chain seq x y z
N MET A 1 5.03 -0.27 26.64
CA MET A 1 5.64 1.06 26.44
C MET A 1 6.38 1.02 25.11
N LEU A 2 6.23 2.04 24.27
CA LEU A 2 6.96 2.12 23.00
C LEU A 2 8.43 2.48 23.29
N PRO A 3 9.42 1.71 22.81
CA PRO A 3 10.83 2.04 23.03
C PRO A 3 11.26 3.37 22.38
N ASP A 4 12.00 4.21 23.11
CA ASP A 4 12.44 5.54 22.63
C ASP A 4 13.32 5.48 21.38
N TRP A 5 14.10 4.42 21.21
CA TRP A 5 15.00 4.24 20.07
C TRP A 5 14.24 4.21 18.74
N ILE A 6 12.96 3.80 18.73
CA ILE A 6 12.14 3.74 17.52
C ILE A 6 11.97 5.15 16.97
N ASN A 7 11.51 6.08 17.81
CA ASN A 7 11.30 7.47 17.41
C ASN A 7 12.60 8.15 16.99
N GLN A 8 13.72 7.81 17.63
CA GLN A 8 15.05 8.31 17.25
C GLN A 8 15.48 7.82 15.86
N ARG A 9 15.31 6.54 15.56
CA ARG A 9 15.64 5.98 14.24
C ARG A 9 14.75 6.54 13.12
N LEU A 10 13.47 6.74 13.40
CA LEU A 10 12.55 7.32 12.40
C LEU A 10 12.90 8.77 12.00
N GLN A 11 13.70 9.49 12.80
CA GLN A 11 14.21 10.81 12.41
C GLN A 11 15.10 10.76 11.17
N LEU A 12 15.66 9.60 10.80
CA LEU A 12 16.41 9.43 9.55
C LEU A 12 15.58 9.80 8.32
N PHE A 13 14.26 9.65 8.39
CA PHE A 13 13.35 9.98 7.30
C PHE A 13 12.78 11.40 7.40
N ALA A 14 13.04 12.12 8.49
CA ALA A 14 12.63 13.51 8.69
C ALA A 14 13.63 14.51 8.07
N ASP A 15 14.16 14.19 6.89
CA ASP A 15 15.06 15.07 6.15
C ASP A 15 14.24 16.22 5.53
N PRO A 16 14.54 17.50 5.81
CA PRO A 16 13.80 18.63 5.27
C PRO A 16 13.90 18.77 3.74
N ARG A 17 14.87 18.10 3.11
CA ARG A 17 14.98 18.01 1.65
C ARG A 17 13.98 17.02 1.07
N PHE A 18 13.48 16.08 1.86
CA PHE A 18 12.54 15.06 1.40
C PHE A 18 11.12 15.61 1.38
N ARG A 19 10.52 15.63 0.20
CA ARG A 19 9.20 16.21 -0.05
C ARG A 19 8.34 15.25 -0.88
N PHE A 20 7.06 15.24 -0.56
CA PHE A 20 6.05 14.47 -1.29
C PHE A 20 4.99 15.43 -1.85
N GLU A 21 4.70 15.29 -3.13
CA GLU A 21 3.62 15.97 -3.82
C GLU A 21 2.47 14.98 -4.02
N ALA A 22 1.37 15.15 -3.28
CA ALA A 22 0.24 14.22 -3.28
C ALA A 22 -0.39 14.05 -4.67
N GLU A 23 -0.50 15.14 -5.41
CA GLU A 23 -0.87 15.19 -6.83
C GLU A 23 0.31 15.88 -7.53
N PRO A 24 1.11 15.19 -8.36
CA PRO A 24 0.87 13.95 -9.12
C PRO A 24 1.38 12.64 -8.48
N HIS A 25 1.55 12.59 -7.16
CA HIS A 25 2.14 11.45 -6.42
C HIS A 25 3.65 11.27 -6.68
N HIS A 26 4.40 12.36 -6.53
CA HIS A 26 5.85 12.38 -6.73
C HIS A 26 6.62 12.60 -5.42
N TYR A 27 7.82 12.03 -5.37
CA TYR A 27 8.74 12.12 -4.25
C TYR A 27 10.02 12.79 -4.71
N PHE A 28 10.58 13.67 -3.89
CA PHE A 28 11.83 14.34 -4.21
C PHE A 28 12.73 14.45 -2.99
N LEU A 29 14.03 14.39 -3.22
CA LEU A 29 15.06 14.74 -2.25
C LEU A 29 15.84 15.94 -2.80
N GLY A 30 15.52 17.12 -2.29
CA GLY A 30 15.91 18.40 -2.86
C GLY A 30 15.30 18.59 -4.26
N GLU A 31 16.16 18.76 -5.26
CA GLU A 31 15.75 18.89 -6.67
C GLU A 31 15.60 17.54 -7.39
N ARG A 32 16.05 16.44 -6.77
CA ARG A 32 16.08 15.13 -7.42
C ARG A 32 14.77 14.38 -7.17
N GLN A 33 14.10 13.97 -8.24
CA GLN A 33 12.96 13.06 -8.14
C GLN A 33 13.43 11.64 -7.78
N LEU A 34 12.74 11.01 -6.84
CA LEU A 34 12.98 9.62 -6.43
C LEU A 34 11.97 8.68 -7.12
N THR A 35 12.32 7.39 -7.19
CA THR A 35 11.43 6.37 -7.74
C THR A 35 10.70 5.65 -6.61
N SER A 36 9.36 5.65 -6.64
CA SER A 36 8.60 4.93 -5.63
C SER A 36 8.78 3.41 -5.76
N PHE A 37 8.72 2.67 -4.66
CA PHE A 37 8.80 1.21 -4.67
C PHE A 37 7.75 0.59 -5.58
N SER A 38 6.53 1.12 -5.57
CA SER A 38 5.46 0.67 -6.45
C SER A 38 5.79 0.86 -7.94
N THR A 39 6.42 1.98 -8.29
CA THR A 39 6.90 2.26 -9.66
C THR A 39 8.05 1.33 -10.02
N TRP A 40 9.05 1.21 -9.14
CA TRP A 40 10.20 0.34 -9.37
C TRP A 40 9.82 -1.15 -9.53
N ILE A 41 8.90 -1.65 -8.69
CA ILE A 41 8.37 -3.02 -8.82
C ILE A 41 7.63 -3.18 -10.16
N LYS A 42 6.89 -2.15 -10.60
CA LYS A 42 6.10 -2.19 -11.84
C LYS A 42 6.97 -2.44 -13.08
N ASP A 43 8.22 -1.99 -13.08
CA ASP A 43 9.16 -2.23 -14.20
C ASP A 43 9.51 -3.72 -14.38
N TYR A 44 9.36 -4.52 -13.32
CA TYR A 44 9.55 -5.96 -13.36
C TYR A 44 8.26 -6.75 -13.60
N LYS A 45 7.10 -6.09 -13.61
CA LYS A 45 5.83 -6.73 -13.94
C LYS A 45 5.65 -6.78 -15.45
N GLN A 46 4.75 -7.65 -15.91
CA GLN A 46 4.25 -7.47 -17.27
C GLN A 46 3.35 -6.24 -17.31
N GLY A 47 3.59 -5.35 -18.27
CA GLY A 47 2.87 -4.09 -18.40
C GLY A 47 1.35 -4.28 -18.38
N PHE A 48 0.66 -3.52 -17.54
CA PHE A 48 -0.79 -3.41 -17.56
C PHE A 48 -1.18 -2.25 -18.47
N ASP A 49 -1.39 -2.56 -19.75
CA ASP A 49 -1.94 -1.62 -20.71
C ASP A 49 -3.46 -1.52 -20.49
N ARG A 50 -3.87 -0.46 -19.80
CA ARG A 50 -5.26 -0.23 -19.43
C ARG A 50 -6.18 -0.17 -20.66
N GLU A 51 -5.72 0.43 -21.75
CA GLU A 51 -6.47 0.59 -22.99
C GLU A 51 -6.57 -0.72 -23.77
N ALA A 52 -5.51 -1.53 -23.78
CA ALA A 52 -5.56 -2.85 -24.41
C ALA A 52 -6.33 -3.89 -23.59
N GLN A 53 -6.33 -3.79 -22.25
CA GLN A 53 -6.96 -4.76 -21.36
C GLN A 53 -8.46 -4.52 -21.14
N ALA A 54 -8.90 -3.26 -21.13
CA ALA A 54 -10.31 -2.94 -20.89
C ALA A 54 -11.26 -3.58 -21.93
N PRO A 55 -11.00 -3.54 -23.26
CA PRO A 55 -11.81 -4.24 -24.27
C PRO A 55 -11.84 -5.75 -24.10
N ARG A 56 -10.71 -6.37 -23.76
CA ARG A 56 -10.62 -7.82 -23.54
C ARG A 56 -11.43 -8.26 -22.32
N THR A 57 -11.34 -7.49 -21.24
CA THR A 57 -12.09 -7.75 -20.00
C THR A 57 -13.58 -7.51 -20.20
N ALA A 58 -13.96 -6.45 -20.92
CA ALA A 58 -15.33 -6.13 -21.29
C ALA A 58 -15.97 -7.28 -22.08
N ALA A 59 -15.29 -7.75 -23.15
CA ALA A 59 -15.76 -8.88 -23.95
C ALA A 59 -15.91 -10.17 -23.13
N LYS A 60 -14.93 -10.49 -22.29
CA LYS A 60 -14.97 -11.70 -21.43
C LYS A 60 -16.12 -11.67 -20.42
N ARG A 61 -16.52 -10.48 -19.95
CA ARG A 61 -17.54 -10.31 -18.90
C ARG A 61 -18.91 -9.90 -19.44
N GLY A 62 -19.05 -9.69 -20.74
CA GLY A 62 -20.28 -9.17 -21.34
C GLY A 62 -20.62 -7.73 -20.90
N LEU A 63 -19.60 -6.91 -20.62
CA LEU A 63 -19.73 -5.52 -20.21
C LEU A 63 -19.25 -4.58 -21.32
N THR A 64 -19.53 -3.29 -21.19
CA THR A 64 -18.90 -2.26 -22.03
C THR A 64 -17.52 -1.87 -21.47
N VAL A 65 -16.65 -1.33 -22.33
CA VAL A 65 -15.35 -0.79 -21.92
C VAL A 65 -15.51 0.29 -20.84
N GLN A 66 -16.50 1.18 -21.00
CA GLN A 66 -16.79 2.24 -20.04
C GLN A 66 -17.17 1.69 -18.66
N GLN A 67 -17.97 0.62 -18.60
CA GLN A 67 -18.32 -0.04 -17.35
C GLN A 67 -17.08 -0.62 -16.66
N VAL A 68 -16.19 -1.29 -17.40
CA VAL A 68 -14.94 -1.83 -16.85
C VAL A 68 -14.03 -0.72 -16.32
N LEU A 69 -13.87 0.37 -17.07
CA LEU A 69 -13.07 1.51 -16.64
C LEU A 69 -13.66 2.16 -15.38
N ALA A 70 -14.98 2.36 -15.35
CA ALA A 70 -15.67 2.91 -14.18
C ALA A 70 -15.54 2.00 -12.94
N GLU A 71 -15.57 0.68 -13.10
CA GLU A 71 -15.31 -0.25 -12.00
C GLU A 71 -13.88 -0.15 -11.45
N TRP A 72 -12.88 0.06 -12.32
CA TRP A 72 -11.49 0.24 -11.90
C TRP A 72 -11.29 1.57 -11.18
N ASP A 73 -11.83 2.67 -11.71
CA ASP A 73 -11.76 3.99 -11.05
C ASP A 73 -12.49 3.96 -9.70
N ARG A 74 -13.65 3.29 -9.65
CA ARG A 74 -14.40 3.05 -8.42
C ARG A 74 -13.58 2.26 -7.40
N SER A 75 -12.91 1.20 -7.83
CA SER A 75 -12.09 0.36 -6.94
C SER A 75 -10.93 1.17 -6.34
N GLN A 76 -10.29 2.02 -7.14
CA GLN A 76 -9.25 2.93 -6.67
C GLN A 76 -9.79 3.92 -5.64
N TRP A 77 -10.92 4.58 -5.94
CA TRP A 77 -11.55 5.54 -5.03
C TRP A 77 -11.99 4.89 -3.70
N VAL A 78 -12.56 3.68 -3.75
CA VAL A 78 -12.90 2.91 -2.54
C VAL A 78 -11.66 2.65 -1.70
N GLY A 79 -10.54 2.28 -2.34
CA GLY A 79 -9.25 2.13 -1.69
C GLY A 79 -8.84 3.39 -0.93
N THR A 80 -8.77 4.52 -1.64
CA THR A 80 -8.41 5.82 -1.07
C THR A 80 -9.30 6.19 0.12
N LYS A 81 -10.63 6.14 -0.02
CA LYS A 81 -11.55 6.48 1.08
C LYS A 81 -11.48 5.52 2.26
N THR A 82 -11.08 4.27 2.03
CA THR A 82 -10.85 3.32 3.12
C THR A 82 -9.58 3.68 3.89
N HIS A 83 -8.49 4.02 3.20
CA HIS A 83 -7.22 4.44 3.83
C HIS A 83 -7.39 5.72 4.63
N GLU A 84 -8.02 6.75 4.04
CA GLU A 84 -8.33 8.02 4.71
C GLU A 84 -9.10 7.78 6.03
N PHE A 85 -10.07 6.86 6.03
CA PHE A 85 -10.81 6.49 7.24
C PHE A 85 -9.93 5.79 8.28
N ILE A 86 -9.07 4.85 7.86
CA ILE A 86 -8.18 4.12 8.77
C ILE A 86 -7.21 5.09 9.45
N GLU A 87 -6.63 6.01 8.68
CA GLU A 87 -5.75 7.06 9.19
C GLU A 87 -6.45 7.92 10.24
N ALA A 88 -7.63 8.44 9.90
CA ALA A 88 -8.45 9.25 10.78
C ALA A 88 -8.86 8.47 12.05
N TYR A 89 -9.17 7.18 11.92
CA TYR A 89 -9.54 6.31 13.02
C TYR A 89 -8.40 6.16 14.03
N TYR A 90 -7.18 5.87 13.58
CA TYR A 90 -6.04 5.75 14.48
C TYR A 90 -5.62 7.10 15.10
N GLN A 91 -5.87 8.23 14.42
CA GLN A 91 -5.61 9.56 14.98
C GLN A 91 -6.65 9.95 16.05
N ALA A 92 -7.93 9.79 15.75
CA ALA A 92 -9.03 10.20 16.63
C ALA A 92 -10.28 9.34 16.38
N PRO A 93 -10.38 8.15 17.01
CA PRO A 93 -11.47 7.20 16.76
C PRO A 93 -12.87 7.80 16.94
N ALA A 94 -13.03 8.71 17.91
CA ALA A 94 -14.31 9.34 18.25
C ALA A 94 -14.84 10.29 17.18
N THR A 95 -13.97 10.83 16.32
CA THR A 95 -14.32 11.82 15.29
C THR A 95 -14.05 11.31 13.87
N ALA A 96 -13.57 10.07 13.71
CA ALA A 96 -13.32 9.47 12.42
C ALA A 96 -14.65 9.21 11.68
N VAL A 97 -14.82 9.87 10.54
CA VAL A 97 -16.02 9.74 9.70
C VAL A 97 -15.68 8.89 8.49
N CYS A 98 -16.41 7.80 8.29
CA CYS A 98 -16.32 7.02 7.06
C CYS A 98 -17.22 7.65 5.99
N GLU A 99 -16.74 7.70 4.75
CA GLU A 99 -17.49 8.20 3.59
C GLU A 99 -18.87 7.52 3.50
N PRO A 100 -19.98 8.26 3.28
CA PRO A 100 -21.35 7.72 3.21
C PRO A 100 -21.64 6.92 1.92
N ASP A 101 -20.72 6.03 1.55
CA ASP A 101 -20.83 5.10 0.44
C ASP A 101 -20.89 3.65 0.94
N LYS A 102 -21.80 2.84 0.39
CA LYS A 102 -22.05 1.48 0.88
C LYS A 102 -20.82 0.58 0.81
N GLU A 103 -20.01 0.69 -0.25
CA GLU A 103 -18.83 -0.16 -0.38
C GLU A 103 -17.72 0.29 0.56
N VAL A 104 -17.47 1.60 0.66
CA VAL A 104 -16.49 2.14 1.61
C VAL A 104 -16.87 1.80 3.04
N GLN A 105 -18.14 1.99 3.44
CA GLN A 105 -18.64 1.60 4.77
C GLN A 105 -18.41 0.13 5.09
N LEU A 106 -18.63 -0.76 4.11
CA LEU A 106 -18.34 -2.18 4.28
C LEU A 106 -16.84 -2.44 4.52
N ARG A 107 -15.95 -1.70 3.84
CA ARG A 107 -14.49 -1.81 4.08
C ARG A 107 -14.08 -1.23 5.44
N CYS A 108 -14.60 -0.06 5.81
CA CYS A 108 -14.43 0.54 7.14
C CYS A 108 -14.85 -0.44 8.24
N GLN A 109 -16.03 -1.08 8.12
CA GLN A 109 -16.52 -2.06 9.09
C GLN A 109 -15.62 -3.30 9.20
N LYS A 110 -15.12 -3.82 8.06
CA LYS A 110 -14.15 -4.94 8.07
C LYS A 110 -12.87 -4.56 8.80
N PHE A 111 -12.36 -3.35 8.58
CA PHE A 111 -11.21 -2.84 9.32
C PHE A 111 -11.51 -2.75 10.82
N LEU A 112 -12.65 -2.19 11.24
CA LEU A 112 -13.01 -2.10 12.66
C LEU A 112 -13.11 -3.48 13.35
N GLY A 113 -13.65 -4.49 12.64
CA GLY A 113 -13.66 -5.87 13.11
C GLY A 113 -12.26 -6.46 13.25
N LEU A 114 -11.39 -6.23 12.26
CA LEU A 114 -9.98 -6.62 12.30
C LEU A 114 -9.24 -5.92 13.45
N HIS A 115 -9.50 -4.63 13.66
CA HIS A 115 -8.90 -3.83 14.71
C HIS A 115 -9.23 -4.39 16.08
N THR A 116 -10.52 -4.57 16.35
CA THR A 116 -11.03 -5.11 17.63
C THR A 116 -10.51 -6.52 17.91
N GLY A 117 -10.38 -7.35 16.88
CA GLY A 117 -9.99 -8.76 17.05
C GLY A 117 -8.48 -9.04 17.05
N ARG A 118 -7.71 -8.36 16.20
CA ARG A 118 -6.31 -8.73 15.91
C ARG A 118 -5.31 -7.58 15.98
N LEU A 119 -5.77 -6.33 15.92
CA LEU A 119 -4.86 -5.17 15.93
C LEU A 119 -4.87 -4.40 17.25
N ALA A 120 -5.74 -4.76 18.20
CA ALA A 120 -5.84 -4.10 19.50
C ALA A 120 -4.54 -4.15 20.33
N GLU A 121 -3.67 -5.14 20.06
CA GLU A 121 -2.38 -5.30 20.73
C GLU A 121 -1.23 -4.53 20.07
N PHE A 122 -1.52 -3.80 18.98
CA PHE A 122 -0.56 -2.93 18.31
C PHE A 122 -0.68 -1.52 18.85
N VAL A 123 0.45 -0.96 19.27
CA VAL A 123 0.59 0.47 19.50
C VAL A 123 0.98 1.12 18.17
N PRO A 124 0.17 2.04 17.61
CA PRO A 124 0.54 2.77 16.40
C PRO A 124 1.84 3.56 16.63
N VAL A 125 2.81 3.39 15.72
CA VAL A 125 4.07 4.14 15.72
C VAL A 125 4.02 5.26 14.69
N ALA A 126 3.61 4.92 13.46
CA ALA A 126 3.43 5.89 12.40
C ALA A 126 2.38 5.40 11.39
N GLN A 127 1.76 6.35 10.70
CA GLN A 127 0.86 6.11 9.57
C GLN A 127 1.30 6.96 8.41
N GLU A 128 1.08 6.48 7.18
CA GLU A 128 1.54 7.15 5.95
C GLU A 128 3.02 7.58 6.07
N LEU A 129 3.84 6.70 6.64
CA LEU A 129 5.24 7.00 6.92
C LEU A 129 6.02 6.94 5.62
N ARG A 130 6.54 8.09 5.22
CA ARG A 130 7.35 8.25 4.01
C ARG A 130 8.79 7.91 4.35
N ILE A 131 9.36 6.98 3.60
CA ILE A 131 10.74 6.53 3.76
C ILE A 131 11.48 6.62 2.43
N PHE A 132 12.79 6.79 2.48
CA PHE A 132 13.63 6.88 1.29
C PHE A 132 15.05 6.38 1.58
N ASP A 133 15.76 6.03 0.51
CA ASP A 133 17.20 5.81 0.53
C ASP A 133 17.86 6.66 -0.57
N GLU A 134 18.75 7.56 -0.17
CA GLU A 134 19.44 8.48 -1.08
C GLU A 134 20.35 7.73 -2.07
N SER A 135 20.93 6.59 -1.66
CA SER A 135 21.92 5.86 -2.45
C SER A 135 21.29 5.15 -3.65
N THR A 136 20.20 4.41 -3.44
CA THR A 136 19.42 3.74 -4.48
C THR A 136 18.42 4.67 -5.17
N ARG A 137 18.11 5.83 -4.55
CA ARG A 137 17.08 6.79 -4.98
C ARG A 137 15.67 6.18 -5.00
N LEU A 138 15.44 5.18 -4.16
CA LEU A 138 14.14 4.56 -3.98
C LEU A 138 13.44 5.16 -2.75
N CYS A 139 12.11 5.18 -2.81
CA CYS A 139 11.29 5.67 -1.71
C CYS A 139 9.92 5.00 -1.68
N GLY A 140 9.17 5.22 -0.61
CA GLY A 140 7.79 4.79 -0.53
C GLY A 140 7.07 5.38 0.66
N THR A 141 5.77 5.17 0.69
CA THR A 141 4.93 5.49 1.84
C THR A 141 4.36 4.18 2.34
N LEU A 142 4.62 3.83 3.59
CA LEU A 142 4.02 2.67 4.24
C LEU A 142 2.78 3.11 5.01
N ASP A 143 1.71 2.31 4.91
CA ASP A 143 0.42 2.71 5.45
C ASP A 143 0.42 2.71 6.99
N PHE A 144 1.00 1.67 7.61
CA PHE A 144 1.03 1.53 9.07
C PHE A 144 2.28 0.85 9.59
N LEU A 145 2.94 1.48 10.57
CA LEU A 145 4.00 0.91 11.38
C LEU A 145 3.46 0.76 12.82
N GLY A 146 3.45 -0.48 13.33
CA GLY A 146 2.92 -0.78 14.65
C GLY A 146 3.92 -1.53 15.53
N TRP A 147 3.95 -1.18 16.81
CA TRP A 147 4.66 -1.94 17.83
C TRP A 147 3.73 -2.97 18.45
N HIS A 148 4.00 -4.26 18.20
CA HIS A 148 3.19 -5.34 18.73
C HIS A 148 3.61 -5.65 20.17
N LEU A 149 2.71 -5.42 21.13
CA LEU A 149 3.01 -5.58 22.56
C LEU A 149 3.44 -7.01 22.95
N PRO A 150 2.79 -8.09 22.48
CA PRO A 150 3.15 -9.46 22.86
C PRO A 150 4.53 -9.89 22.35
N THR A 151 4.86 -9.59 21.10
CA THR A 151 6.13 -10.05 20.49
C THR A 151 7.27 -9.06 20.67
N GLN A 152 6.98 -7.83 21.11
CA GLN A 152 7.96 -6.74 21.21
C GLN A 152 8.72 -6.52 19.90
N GLN A 153 7.97 -6.48 18.80
CA GLN A 153 8.51 -6.28 17.45
C GLN A 153 7.73 -5.20 16.70
N LEU A 154 8.43 -4.53 15.79
CA LEU A 154 7.80 -3.65 14.80
C LEU A 154 7.23 -4.49 13.67
N TYR A 155 6.01 -4.13 13.25
CA TYR A 155 5.36 -4.70 12.08
C TYR A 155 5.01 -3.59 11.11
N VAL A 156 5.32 -3.85 9.84
CA VAL A 156 4.80 -3.08 8.71
C VAL A 156 3.51 -3.74 8.25
N LEU A 157 2.43 -2.97 8.23
CA LEU A 157 1.15 -3.37 7.67
C LEU A 157 0.83 -2.48 6.47
N ASP A 158 0.35 -3.10 5.40
CA ASP A 158 -0.08 -2.45 4.17
C ASP A 158 -1.53 -2.90 3.89
N TRP A 159 -2.45 -1.93 3.81
CA TRP A 159 -3.88 -2.16 3.73
C TRP A 159 -4.32 -2.35 2.28
N LYS A 160 -4.84 -3.55 1.97
CA LYS A 160 -5.41 -3.84 0.64
C LYS A 160 -6.92 -4.01 0.70
N THR A 161 -7.64 -3.35 -0.20
CA THR A 161 -9.11 -3.41 -0.32
C THR A 161 -9.59 -4.40 -1.39
N ASN A 162 -8.66 -5.10 -2.03
CA ASN A 162 -8.91 -6.10 -3.07
C ASN A 162 -9.93 -7.15 -2.59
N LYS A 163 -10.72 -7.71 -3.52
CA LYS A 163 -11.70 -8.76 -3.17
C LYS A 163 -11.03 -10.06 -2.75
N ALA A 164 -9.90 -10.38 -3.36
CA ALA A 164 -9.03 -11.50 -3.04
C ALA A 164 -7.58 -11.11 -3.35
N ILE A 165 -6.62 -11.85 -2.78
CA ILE A 165 -5.20 -11.73 -3.11
C ILE A 165 -4.81 -13.01 -3.85
N SER A 166 -4.41 -12.86 -5.11
CA SER A 166 -3.86 -13.95 -5.93
C SER A 166 -2.49 -14.41 -5.43
N SER A 167 -2.25 -15.72 -5.46
CA SER A 167 -1.10 -16.40 -4.88
C SER A 167 -0.61 -17.59 -5.73
N ASP A 168 0.46 -18.26 -5.30
CA ASP A 168 0.97 -19.49 -5.96
C ASP A 168 0.00 -20.69 -5.88
N ARG A 169 -1.10 -20.56 -5.12
CA ARG A 169 -2.20 -21.55 -5.10
C ARG A 169 -3.17 -21.37 -6.27
N ASP A 170 -3.10 -20.23 -6.95
CA ASP A 170 -3.91 -19.91 -8.12
C ASP A 170 -3.15 -20.24 -9.41
N PRO A 171 -3.82 -20.36 -10.56
CA PRO A 171 -3.13 -20.58 -11.83
C PRO A 171 -2.13 -19.45 -12.15
N ILE A 172 -0.86 -19.85 -12.36
CA ILE A 172 0.23 -18.94 -12.71
C ILE A 172 0.25 -18.75 -14.23
N TRP A 173 -0.03 -17.53 -14.68
CA TRP A 173 -0.10 -17.18 -16.11
C TRP A 173 1.17 -16.47 -16.61
N ARG A 174 1.98 -15.94 -15.71
CA ARG A 174 3.13 -15.09 -16.02
C ARG A 174 4.10 -15.02 -14.85
N MET A 175 5.37 -14.86 -15.18
CA MET A 175 6.45 -14.57 -14.25
C MET A 175 6.81 -13.09 -14.30
N MET A 176 7.41 -12.60 -13.22
CA MET A 176 8.06 -11.29 -13.19
C MET A 176 9.32 -11.30 -14.08
N ARG A 177 9.90 -10.12 -14.31
CA ARG A 177 11.09 -9.90 -15.16
C ARG A 177 12.30 -9.57 -14.30
N GLY A 178 13.48 -9.57 -14.93
CA GLY A 178 14.72 -9.14 -14.30
C GLY A 178 15.11 -10.07 -13.13
N PRO A 179 15.59 -9.52 -11.99
CA PRO A 179 16.10 -10.33 -10.88
C PRO A 179 15.02 -11.15 -10.17
N PHE A 180 13.74 -10.94 -10.48
CA PHE A 180 12.59 -11.63 -9.88
C PHE A 180 11.98 -12.68 -10.81
N SER A 181 12.70 -13.13 -11.83
CA SER A 181 12.17 -14.04 -12.87
C SER A 181 11.69 -15.40 -12.36
N ASP A 182 12.04 -15.76 -11.13
CA ASP A 182 11.60 -16.93 -10.38
C ASP A 182 10.26 -16.72 -9.64
N LEU A 183 9.76 -15.49 -9.54
CA LEU A 183 8.50 -15.15 -8.89
C LEU A 183 7.35 -14.99 -9.90
N ALA A 184 6.18 -15.52 -9.57
CA ALA A 184 4.96 -15.30 -10.35
C ALA A 184 4.46 -13.85 -10.24
N ASP A 185 4.01 -13.26 -11.36
CA ASP A 185 3.46 -11.90 -11.43
C ASP A 185 1.97 -11.89 -11.00
N HIS A 186 1.78 -12.02 -9.69
CA HIS A 186 0.50 -11.92 -9.00
C HIS A 186 0.60 -11.06 -7.72
N GLU A 187 -0.54 -10.78 -7.09
CA GLU A 187 -0.64 -9.79 -6.00
C GLU A 187 0.20 -10.16 -4.78
N HIS A 188 0.17 -11.42 -4.33
CA HIS A 188 0.94 -11.85 -3.16
C HIS A 188 2.45 -11.52 -3.30
N ASN A 189 3.11 -11.94 -4.38
CA ASN A 189 4.54 -11.68 -4.57
C ASN A 189 4.85 -10.19 -4.73
N VAL A 190 4.01 -9.45 -5.45
CA VAL A 190 4.17 -7.99 -5.63
C VAL A 190 4.07 -7.26 -4.28
N TYR A 191 3.10 -7.61 -3.44
CA TYR A 191 2.94 -7.01 -2.11
C TYR A 191 4.05 -7.46 -1.16
N SER A 192 4.51 -8.71 -1.26
CA SER A 192 5.67 -9.19 -0.50
C SER A 192 6.95 -8.41 -0.84
N LEU A 193 7.19 -8.09 -2.11
CA LEU A 193 8.31 -7.23 -2.51
C LEU A 193 8.17 -5.82 -1.92
N GLN A 194 6.98 -5.23 -1.98
CA GLN A 194 6.71 -3.91 -1.40
C GLN A 194 7.00 -3.89 0.11
N ILE A 195 6.48 -4.86 0.87
CA ILE A 195 6.73 -4.99 2.32
C ILE A 195 8.21 -5.26 2.62
N SER A 196 8.88 -6.07 1.78
CA SER A 196 10.31 -6.35 1.96
C SER A 196 11.17 -5.11 1.76
N LEU A 197 10.84 -4.25 0.78
CA LEU A 197 11.51 -2.97 0.58
C LEU A 197 11.31 -2.03 1.78
N TYR A 198 10.08 -1.95 2.33
CA TYR A 198 9.85 -1.19 3.56
C TYR A 198 10.71 -1.70 4.71
N ARG A 199 10.77 -3.03 4.89
CA ARG A 199 11.57 -3.66 5.93
C ARG A 199 13.06 -3.34 5.78
N ILE A 200 13.61 -3.49 4.58
CA ILE A 200 15.04 -3.23 4.30
C ILE A 200 15.44 -1.81 4.69
N LEU A 201 14.58 -0.81 4.44
CA LEU A 201 14.89 0.58 4.80
C LEU A 201 14.72 0.87 6.29
N LEU A 202 13.89 0.10 7.01
CA LEU A 202 13.65 0.31 8.45
C LEU A 202 14.71 -0.36 9.34
N GLU A 203 15.45 -1.35 8.84
CA GLU A 203 16.50 -2.10 9.56
C GLU A 203 17.87 -1.39 9.54
#